data_AF-A0A9D7DDI0-F1
#
_entry.id   AF-A0A9D7DDI0-F1
#
_cell.length_a   1.000
_cell.length_b   1.000
_cell.length_c   1.000
_cell.angle_alpha   90.00
_cell.angle_beta   90.00
_cell.angle_gamma   90.00
#
_symmetry.space_group_name_H-M   'P 1'
#
loop_
_entity.id
_entity.type
_entity.pdbx_description
1 polymer ?
#
loop_
_entity_poly.entity_id
_entity_poly.type
_entity_poly.pdbx_seq_one_letter_code
_entity_poly.pdbx_strand_id
1 'polypeptide(L)'
;MLTSANTHQERRVVGASCDDGLICTINDVYGANCTCAGTPLNDADGDGVCDENDLCTGTPTGELVNTDGCSCTQQTLDDGDPCTLDGCTDGIVSHTLLDGDADLDGVCDGADACANTPTGEAVNAFGCACSEQTVDDGIACTVDDCLNGVVTHILIDADADGVCDTDDACPGTAIGEVVSAAGCACAQLPTVCFDGACAAGPVVVGVNGPYSNVGASVQTGEPQPPTGSLQQPVGLVQWSSAEPLGVVQFRGPTFREDQFELRHHQYVGQPDRPLERTGLQRTAHRRRGTGRGQR
;
A
#
# COMPACT_ATOMS: atom_id res chain seq x y z
N MET A 1 -5.93 -53.56 -64.79
CA MET A 1 -6.15 -54.34 -63.56
C MET A 1 -4.89 -54.26 -62.72
N LEU A 2 -5.03 -54.20 -61.39
CA LEU A 2 -3.98 -54.38 -60.38
C LEU A 2 -2.76 -53.42 -60.45
N THR A 3 -2.84 -52.30 -59.72
CA THR A 3 -1.68 -51.73 -59.03
C THR A 3 -1.75 -52.17 -57.57
N SER A 4 -0.74 -52.87 -57.08
CA SER A 4 -0.75 -53.56 -55.79
C SER A 4 -0.99 -52.63 -54.61
N ALA A 5 -1.83 -53.07 -53.67
CA ALA A 5 -1.81 -52.55 -52.31
C ALA A 5 -0.55 -53.08 -51.61
N ASN A 6 0.49 -52.25 -51.52
CA ASN A 6 1.60 -52.47 -50.57
C ASN A 6 1.26 -51.74 -49.26
N THR A 7 0.36 -52.33 -48.49
CA THR A 7 0.28 -52.03 -47.06
C THR A 7 1.61 -52.42 -46.42
N HIS A 8 2.23 -51.50 -45.66
CA HIS A 8 3.38 -51.82 -44.81
C HIS A 8 2.93 -52.85 -43.77
N GLN A 9 3.14 -54.13 -44.08
CA GLN A 9 3.05 -55.20 -43.10
C GLN A 9 4.43 -55.31 -42.48
N GLU A 10 4.58 -54.82 -41.26
CA GLU A 10 5.79 -55.01 -40.46
C GLU A 10 5.98 -56.49 -40.21
N ARG A 11 6.80 -57.10 -41.05
CA ARG A 11 7.03 -58.52 -41.05
C ARG A 11 7.87 -58.84 -39.82
N ARG A 12 7.26 -59.52 -38.85
CA ARG A 12 7.94 -60.06 -37.67
C ARG A 12 9.00 -61.07 -38.13
N VAL A 13 10.24 -60.61 -38.31
CA VAL A 13 11.40 -61.38 -38.72
C VAL A 13 12.33 -61.47 -37.52
N VAL A 14 12.79 -62.68 -37.21
CA VAL A 14 13.74 -62.92 -36.10
C VAL A 14 14.99 -62.04 -36.28
N GLY A 15 15.35 -61.29 -35.24
CA GLY A 15 16.46 -60.33 -35.26
C GLY A 15 16.16 -58.98 -35.92
N ALA A 16 14.94 -58.73 -36.40
CA ALA A 16 14.50 -57.37 -36.72
C ALA A 16 14.18 -56.62 -35.42
N SER A 17 14.44 -55.31 -35.43
CA SER A 17 14.04 -54.39 -34.36
C SER A 17 12.52 -54.39 -34.17
N CYS A 18 12.09 -54.20 -32.94
CA CYS A 18 10.69 -54.04 -32.57
C CYS A 18 10.58 -53.09 -31.37
N ASP A 19 9.40 -53.06 -30.76
CA ASP A 19 9.07 -52.34 -29.53
C ASP A 19 8.16 -53.31 -28.75
N ASP A 20 8.58 -53.71 -27.55
CA ASP A 20 7.83 -54.60 -26.66
C ASP A 20 6.84 -53.86 -25.76
N GLY A 21 6.83 -52.53 -25.79
CA GLY A 21 5.95 -51.65 -25.05
C GLY A 21 6.32 -51.48 -23.57
N LEU A 22 7.48 -51.97 -23.14
CA LEU A 22 8.03 -51.70 -21.82
C LEU A 22 8.96 -50.49 -21.93
N ILE A 23 8.85 -49.53 -21.01
CA ILE A 23 9.64 -48.28 -21.10
C ILE A 23 11.12 -48.53 -20.76
N CYS A 24 11.39 -49.48 -19.87
CA CYS A 24 12.74 -49.84 -19.41
C CYS A 24 13.29 -51.11 -20.05
N THR A 25 13.13 -51.20 -21.38
CA THR A 25 13.81 -52.16 -22.25
C THR A 25 14.56 -51.42 -23.36
N ILE A 26 15.74 -51.94 -23.72
CA ILE A 26 16.54 -51.41 -24.84
C ILE A 26 16.98 -52.51 -25.81
N ASN A 27 17.18 -52.14 -27.07
CA ASN A 27 17.59 -53.04 -28.16
C ASN A 27 16.58 -54.18 -28.40
N ASP A 28 15.30 -53.84 -28.35
CA ASP A 28 14.15 -54.69 -28.62
C ASP A 28 14.25 -55.40 -29.97
N VAL A 29 14.25 -56.73 -29.92
CA VAL A 29 14.37 -57.58 -31.12
C VAL A 29 13.40 -58.76 -31.09
N TYR A 30 12.90 -59.14 -32.26
CA TYR A 30 12.08 -60.35 -32.38
C TYR A 30 12.92 -61.61 -32.14
N GLY A 31 12.60 -62.36 -31.08
CA GLY A 31 13.19 -63.65 -30.75
C GLY A 31 12.77 -64.78 -31.71
N ALA A 32 13.37 -65.96 -31.56
CA ALA A 32 13.12 -67.13 -32.42
C ALA A 32 11.66 -67.67 -32.38
N ASN A 33 10.91 -67.27 -31.34
CA ASN A 33 9.49 -67.51 -31.10
C ASN A 33 8.59 -66.34 -31.58
N CYS A 34 9.15 -65.34 -32.25
CA CYS A 34 8.48 -64.09 -32.68
C CYS A 34 7.89 -63.22 -31.55
N THR A 35 8.34 -63.38 -30.30
CA THR A 35 8.11 -62.37 -29.25
C THR A 35 9.09 -61.22 -29.42
N CYS A 36 8.61 -59.99 -29.29
CA CYS A 36 9.51 -58.86 -29.06
C CYS A 36 9.99 -58.90 -27.61
N ALA A 37 11.27 -58.61 -27.37
CA ALA A 37 11.84 -58.44 -26.04
C ALA A 37 13.15 -57.64 -26.14
N GLY A 38 13.35 -56.69 -25.24
CA GLY A 38 14.62 -55.98 -25.07
C GLY A 38 15.52 -56.52 -23.96
N THR A 39 16.59 -55.76 -23.70
CA THR A 39 17.44 -55.89 -22.52
C THR A 39 16.88 -55.00 -21.42
N PRO A 40 16.59 -55.50 -20.21
CA PRO A 40 16.00 -54.69 -19.15
C PRO A 40 17.00 -53.65 -18.62
N LEU A 41 16.52 -52.43 -18.41
CA LEU A 41 17.15 -51.40 -17.60
C LEU A 41 16.59 -51.44 -16.16
N ASN A 42 17.23 -50.70 -15.25
CA ASN A 42 16.73 -50.51 -13.90
C ASN A 42 15.79 -49.29 -13.85
N ASP A 43 14.81 -49.39 -12.95
CA ASP A 43 13.85 -48.36 -12.55
C ASP A 43 13.75 -48.55 -11.02
N ALA A 44 14.39 -47.65 -10.27
CA ALA A 44 14.70 -47.86 -8.85
C ALA A 44 13.51 -47.56 -7.91
N ASP A 45 12.64 -46.63 -8.28
CA ASP A 45 11.46 -46.24 -7.49
C ASP A 45 10.13 -46.72 -8.10
N GLY A 46 10.13 -47.12 -9.39
CA GLY A 46 9.00 -47.71 -10.08
C GLY A 46 8.03 -46.69 -10.68
N ASP A 47 8.48 -45.46 -10.96
CA ASP A 47 7.62 -44.40 -11.52
C ASP A 47 7.36 -44.53 -13.03
N GLY A 48 8.16 -45.34 -13.73
CA GLY A 48 8.07 -45.59 -15.16
C GLY A 48 9.13 -44.87 -16.02
N VAL A 49 10.05 -44.13 -15.41
CA VAL A 49 11.27 -43.60 -16.04
C VAL A 49 12.49 -44.36 -15.50
N CYS A 50 13.36 -44.78 -16.41
CA CYS A 50 14.49 -45.65 -16.06
C CYS A 50 15.68 -44.84 -15.50
N ASP A 51 16.45 -45.41 -14.56
CA ASP A 51 17.56 -44.76 -13.84
C ASP A 51 18.57 -43.95 -14.70
N GLU A 52 18.75 -44.30 -15.98
CA GLU A 52 19.67 -43.59 -16.90
C GLU A 52 19.08 -42.26 -17.42
N ASN A 53 17.76 -42.14 -17.41
CA ASN A 53 16.99 -40.99 -17.91
C ASN A 53 16.25 -40.22 -16.79
N ASP A 54 16.11 -40.84 -15.62
CA ASP A 54 15.44 -40.28 -14.45
C ASP A 54 16.36 -39.29 -13.70
N LEU A 55 15.92 -38.04 -13.56
CA LEU A 55 16.61 -36.99 -12.81
C LEU A 55 16.22 -36.97 -11.32
N CYS A 56 15.21 -37.76 -10.93
CA CYS A 56 14.43 -37.60 -9.72
C CYS A 56 14.36 -38.82 -8.78
N THR A 57 15.00 -39.96 -9.10
CA THR A 57 15.55 -41.11 -8.31
C THR A 57 14.90 -41.59 -7.00
N GLY A 58 13.70 -41.12 -6.68
CA GLY A 58 12.99 -41.33 -5.43
C GLY A 58 11.59 -40.74 -5.46
N THR A 59 10.93 -40.81 -6.62
CA THR A 59 9.57 -40.35 -6.86
C THR A 59 8.59 -41.01 -5.90
N PRO A 60 7.69 -40.25 -5.25
CA PRO A 60 6.69 -40.83 -4.36
C PRO A 60 5.75 -41.80 -5.11
N THR A 61 5.63 -43.02 -4.57
CA THR A 61 4.87 -44.10 -5.23
C THR A 61 3.43 -43.70 -5.55
N GLY A 62 3.09 -43.70 -6.84
CA GLY A 62 1.75 -43.41 -7.35
C GLY A 62 1.49 -41.94 -7.69
N GLU A 63 2.50 -41.06 -7.58
CA GLU A 63 2.48 -39.77 -8.27
C GLU A 63 2.73 -39.95 -9.78
N LEU A 64 2.32 -38.95 -10.56
CA LEU A 64 2.57 -38.91 -12.00
C LEU A 64 3.80 -38.05 -12.27
N VAL A 65 4.64 -38.50 -13.20
CA VAL A 65 5.92 -37.88 -13.54
C VAL A 65 5.94 -37.31 -14.95
N ASN A 66 6.79 -36.29 -15.13
CA ASN A 66 7.13 -35.78 -16.46
C ASN A 66 8.16 -36.69 -17.16
N THR A 67 8.68 -36.25 -18.30
CA THR A 67 9.68 -37.00 -19.11
C THR A 67 11.01 -37.22 -18.41
N ASP A 68 11.27 -36.49 -17.33
CA ASP A 68 12.55 -36.43 -16.64
C ASP A 68 12.50 -37.23 -15.32
N GLY A 69 11.43 -38.01 -15.10
CA GLY A 69 11.19 -38.79 -13.86
C GLY A 69 10.67 -37.96 -12.70
N CYS A 70 10.39 -36.66 -12.89
CA CYS A 70 10.03 -35.79 -11.77
C CYS A 70 8.51 -35.67 -11.59
N SER A 71 8.02 -35.92 -10.37
CA SER A 71 6.65 -35.58 -9.96
C SER A 71 6.51 -34.11 -9.57
N CYS A 72 5.27 -33.65 -9.42
CA CYS A 72 4.97 -32.29 -8.95
C CYS A 72 5.55 -31.99 -7.55
N THR A 73 5.70 -32.99 -6.67
CA THR A 73 6.19 -32.77 -5.29
C THR A 73 7.71 -32.64 -5.19
N GLN A 74 8.44 -33.03 -6.25
CA GLN A 74 9.90 -32.87 -6.37
C GLN A 74 10.31 -31.58 -7.12
N GLN A 75 9.36 -30.82 -7.67
CA GLN A 75 9.62 -29.65 -8.52
C GLN A 75 9.29 -28.32 -7.83
N THR A 76 9.96 -27.24 -8.25
CA THR A 76 9.56 -25.87 -7.94
C THR A 76 8.37 -25.50 -8.80
N LEU A 77 7.22 -25.18 -8.18
CA LEU A 77 6.00 -24.83 -8.90
C LEU A 77 5.88 -23.36 -9.27
N ASP A 78 6.62 -22.51 -8.56
CA ASP A 78 6.63 -21.04 -8.63
C ASP A 78 7.81 -20.60 -9.52
N ASP A 79 7.53 -19.80 -10.57
CA ASP A 79 8.56 -19.23 -11.46
C ASP A 79 9.07 -17.85 -11.00
N GLY A 80 8.47 -17.28 -9.95
CA GLY A 80 8.77 -15.96 -9.42
C GLY A 80 7.97 -14.82 -10.05
N ASP A 81 7.04 -15.10 -10.97
CA ASP A 81 6.11 -14.11 -11.54
C ASP A 81 4.77 -14.14 -10.77
N PRO A 82 4.48 -13.15 -9.90
CA PRO A 82 3.26 -13.13 -9.08
C PRO A 82 1.97 -12.96 -9.91
N CYS A 83 2.09 -12.68 -11.21
CA CYS A 83 0.99 -12.46 -12.15
C CYS A 83 0.68 -13.70 -13.00
N THR A 84 1.38 -14.82 -12.75
CA THR A 84 0.98 -16.14 -13.24
C THR A 84 0.20 -16.93 -12.19
N LEU A 85 -0.65 -17.84 -12.67
CA LEU A 85 -1.19 -18.92 -11.87
C LEU A 85 -0.28 -20.14 -12.05
N ASP A 86 0.48 -20.44 -11.02
CA ASP A 86 1.27 -21.65 -10.90
C ASP A 86 0.39 -22.88 -10.70
N GLY A 87 0.71 -23.93 -11.44
CA GLY A 87 0.06 -25.23 -11.33
C GLY A 87 0.99 -26.35 -11.71
N CYS A 88 0.60 -27.56 -11.33
CA CYS A 88 1.20 -28.78 -11.84
C CYS A 88 0.10 -29.81 -12.12
N THR A 89 0.18 -30.46 -13.28
CA THR A 89 -0.75 -31.52 -13.70
C THR A 89 0.09 -32.63 -14.34
N ASP A 90 -0.14 -33.86 -13.90
CA ASP A 90 0.54 -35.06 -14.43
C ASP A 90 2.08 -34.94 -14.45
N GLY A 91 2.67 -34.38 -13.40
CA GLY A 91 4.12 -34.15 -13.27
C GLY A 91 4.65 -32.93 -14.03
N ILE A 92 3.83 -32.26 -14.85
CA ILE A 92 4.23 -31.10 -15.65
C ILE A 92 3.84 -29.81 -14.92
N VAL A 93 4.85 -29.00 -14.58
CA VAL A 93 4.66 -27.63 -14.07
C VAL A 93 4.17 -26.72 -15.19
N SER A 94 3.26 -25.80 -14.88
CA SER A 94 2.67 -24.85 -15.81
C SER A 94 2.42 -23.51 -15.14
N HIS A 95 2.95 -22.45 -15.72
CA HIS A 95 2.74 -21.07 -15.32
C HIS A 95 1.77 -20.43 -16.33
N THR A 96 0.57 -20.06 -15.87
CA THR A 96 -0.47 -19.50 -16.76
C THR A 96 -0.69 -18.03 -16.43
N LEU A 97 -0.31 -17.12 -17.33
CA LEU A 97 -0.54 -15.68 -17.17
C LEU A 97 -2.00 -15.40 -16.79
N LEU A 98 -2.19 -14.84 -15.60
CA LEU A 98 -3.50 -14.45 -15.06
C LEU A 98 -3.80 -12.99 -15.40
N ASP A 99 -2.80 -12.13 -15.23
CA ASP A 99 -2.86 -10.69 -15.47
C ASP A 99 -1.50 -10.16 -15.95
N GLY A 100 -1.41 -8.88 -16.35
CA GLY A 100 -0.15 -8.22 -16.67
C GLY A 100 0.58 -7.64 -15.46
N ASP A 101 1.81 -7.19 -15.69
CA ASP A 101 2.56 -6.22 -14.89
C ASP A 101 3.18 -5.24 -15.91
N ALA A 102 2.62 -4.03 -16.00
CA ALA A 102 2.88 -3.10 -17.10
C ALA A 102 4.15 -2.26 -16.94
N ASP A 103 4.58 -1.96 -15.70
CA ASP A 103 5.77 -1.16 -15.38
C ASP A 103 6.91 -1.96 -14.74
N LEU A 104 6.65 -3.23 -14.42
CA LEU A 104 7.59 -4.26 -13.95
C LEU A 104 8.08 -4.00 -12.52
N ASP A 105 7.15 -3.60 -11.64
CA ASP A 105 7.40 -3.36 -10.23
C ASP A 105 7.19 -4.61 -9.32
N GLY A 106 6.55 -5.65 -9.86
CA GLY A 106 6.23 -6.89 -9.15
C GLY A 106 4.81 -6.96 -8.57
N VAL A 107 3.93 -6.02 -8.92
CA VAL A 107 2.49 -6.03 -8.60
C VAL A 107 1.67 -6.00 -9.89
N CYS A 108 0.72 -6.92 -10.02
CA CYS A 108 -0.03 -7.10 -11.26
C CYS A 108 -1.02 -5.95 -11.53
N ASP A 109 -1.26 -5.62 -12.79
CA ASP A 109 -2.11 -4.53 -13.28
C ASP A 109 -3.49 -4.42 -12.58
N GLY A 110 -4.13 -5.55 -12.26
CA GLY A 110 -5.43 -5.59 -11.57
C GLY A 110 -5.39 -5.42 -10.04
N ALA A 111 -4.20 -5.48 -9.44
CA ALA A 111 -3.92 -5.26 -8.02
C ALA A 111 -3.12 -3.97 -7.75
N ASP A 112 -2.42 -3.48 -8.77
CA ASP A 112 -1.64 -2.25 -8.76
C ASP A 112 -2.55 -0.99 -8.78
N ALA A 113 -2.17 0.01 -8.00
CA ALA A 113 -2.81 1.32 -7.92
C ALA A 113 -2.00 2.44 -8.58
N CYS A 114 -0.75 2.18 -8.96
CA CYS A 114 0.26 3.12 -9.44
C CYS A 114 0.94 2.65 -10.74
N ALA A 115 0.15 2.40 -11.79
CA ALA A 115 0.52 1.77 -13.06
C ALA A 115 1.59 2.44 -13.96
N ASN A 116 2.49 3.26 -13.41
CA ASN A 116 3.70 3.76 -14.04
C ASN A 116 4.87 3.85 -13.03
N THR A 117 4.94 2.93 -12.06
CA THR A 117 5.98 2.88 -11.02
C THR A 117 7.38 2.95 -11.66
N PRO A 118 8.29 3.81 -11.17
CA PRO A 118 9.64 3.87 -11.71
C PRO A 118 10.42 2.56 -11.50
N THR A 119 10.82 1.92 -12.59
CA THR A 119 11.49 0.61 -12.58
C THR A 119 12.67 0.54 -11.59
N GLY A 120 12.60 -0.40 -10.66
CA GLY A 120 13.64 -0.64 -9.64
C GLY A 120 13.49 0.18 -8.36
N GLU A 121 12.45 1.00 -8.22
CA GLU A 121 12.01 1.49 -6.91
C GLU A 121 11.34 0.35 -6.12
N ALA A 122 11.36 0.45 -4.79
CA ALA A 122 10.74 -0.55 -3.92
C ALA A 122 9.30 -0.10 -3.59
N VAL A 123 8.35 -1.00 -3.83
CA VAL A 123 6.92 -0.73 -3.80
C VAL A 123 6.23 -1.29 -2.56
N ASN A 124 5.05 -0.76 -2.25
CA ASN A 124 4.16 -1.36 -1.27
C ASN A 124 3.27 -2.46 -1.91
N ALA A 125 2.35 -3.03 -1.13
CA ALA A 125 1.46 -4.10 -1.58
C ALA A 125 0.39 -3.69 -2.64
N PHE A 126 0.45 -2.46 -3.16
CA PHE A 126 -0.42 -1.88 -4.17
C PHE A 126 0.38 -1.26 -5.34
N GLY A 127 1.64 -1.67 -5.55
CA GLY A 127 2.54 -1.17 -6.60
C GLY A 127 3.13 0.22 -6.34
N CYS A 128 2.48 1.06 -5.55
CA CYS A 128 2.95 2.43 -5.34
C CYS A 128 4.34 2.53 -4.68
N ALA A 129 5.28 3.18 -5.38
CA ALA A 129 6.57 3.60 -4.83
C ALA A 129 6.47 4.88 -3.99
N CYS A 130 7.53 5.24 -3.26
CA CYS A 130 7.56 6.46 -2.46
C CYS A 130 7.58 7.75 -3.31
N SER A 131 8.08 7.69 -4.55
CA SER A 131 8.18 8.84 -5.46
C SER A 131 6.83 9.31 -6.01
N GLU A 132 5.80 8.46 -5.92
CA GLU A 132 4.46 8.70 -6.48
C GLU A 132 3.41 9.05 -5.42
N GLN A 133 3.75 8.90 -4.14
CA GLN A 133 2.85 9.11 -3.02
C GLN A 133 3.04 10.49 -2.38
N THR A 134 1.96 11.06 -1.85
CA THR A 134 2.03 12.21 -0.95
C THR A 134 2.51 11.71 0.41
N VAL A 135 3.79 11.95 0.71
CA VAL A 135 4.41 11.54 1.98
C VAL A 135 3.93 12.43 3.14
N ASP A 136 3.70 13.72 2.91
CA ASP A 136 3.20 14.71 3.87
C ASP A 136 1.67 14.57 4.11
N ASP A 137 1.21 14.42 5.36
CA ASP A 137 -0.22 14.38 5.73
C ASP A 137 -0.83 15.76 6.02
N GLY A 138 -0.02 16.82 6.02
CA GLY A 138 -0.37 18.20 6.33
C GLY A 138 -0.30 18.56 7.82
N ILE A 139 0.17 17.67 8.70
CA ILE A 139 0.34 17.92 10.13
C ILE A 139 1.79 18.38 10.37
N ALA A 140 2.01 19.68 10.57
CA ALA A 140 3.35 20.25 10.71
C ALA A 140 4.24 19.69 11.86
N CYS A 141 3.68 18.88 12.78
CA CYS A 141 4.43 18.20 13.83
C CYS A 141 4.68 16.70 13.58
N THR A 142 4.40 16.17 12.38
CA THR A 142 4.86 14.83 12.00
C THR A 142 6.22 14.92 11.29
N VAL A 143 7.07 13.92 11.54
CA VAL A 143 8.08 13.53 10.56
C VAL A 143 7.46 12.49 9.66
N ASP A 144 7.37 12.82 8.39
CA ASP A 144 6.82 11.97 7.36
C ASP A 144 7.95 11.28 6.60
N ASP A 145 8.09 9.98 6.85
CA ASP A 145 9.04 9.11 6.16
C ASP A 145 8.31 8.17 5.21
N CYS A 146 8.98 7.76 4.14
CA CYS A 146 8.51 6.66 3.29
C CYS A 146 9.64 5.67 3.04
N LEU A 147 9.35 4.37 3.22
CA LEU A 147 10.29 3.29 2.96
C LEU A 147 9.58 2.15 2.23
N ASN A 148 10.10 1.76 1.06
CA ASN A 148 9.54 0.71 0.20
C ASN A 148 8.04 0.92 -0.07
N GLY A 149 7.68 2.11 -0.51
CA GLY A 149 6.29 2.51 -0.76
C GLY A 149 5.39 2.65 0.48
N VAL A 150 5.88 2.36 1.69
CA VAL A 150 5.09 2.49 2.92
C VAL A 150 5.37 3.85 3.55
N VAL A 151 4.38 4.74 3.51
CA VAL A 151 4.40 6.04 4.18
C VAL A 151 4.12 5.87 5.69
N THR A 152 4.86 6.58 6.52
CA THR A 152 4.70 6.62 7.97
C THR A 152 4.80 8.04 8.49
N HIS A 153 3.82 8.46 9.30
CA HIS A 153 3.77 9.77 9.94
C HIS A 153 4.03 9.59 11.45
N ILE A 154 5.12 10.18 11.96
CA ILE A 154 5.51 10.06 13.37
C ILE A 154 5.34 11.44 14.02
N LEU A 155 4.37 11.58 14.93
CA LEU A 155 4.20 12.81 15.72
C LEU A 155 5.43 13.04 16.61
N ILE A 156 6.03 14.22 16.52
CA ILE A 156 7.18 14.65 17.32
C ILE A 156 6.81 15.91 18.12
N ASP A 157 6.20 15.67 19.28
CA ASP A 157 5.89 16.64 20.34
C ASP A 157 6.03 15.87 21.67
N ALA A 158 7.17 16.03 22.34
CA ALA A 158 7.63 15.19 23.43
C ALA A 158 6.94 15.48 24.77
N ASP A 159 6.43 16.69 24.94
CA ASP A 159 5.69 17.11 26.14
C ASP A 159 4.20 17.37 25.90
N ALA A 160 3.78 17.37 24.63
CA ALA A 160 2.41 17.54 24.14
C ALA A 160 1.78 18.90 24.51
N ASP A 161 2.59 19.96 24.51
CA ASP A 161 2.13 21.35 24.68
C ASP A 161 1.51 21.96 23.41
N GLY A 162 1.71 21.34 22.24
CA GLY A 162 1.21 21.79 20.94
C GLY A 162 2.24 22.50 20.05
N VAL A 163 3.52 22.52 20.44
CA VAL A 163 4.66 22.94 19.61
C VAL A 163 5.59 21.75 19.39
N CYS A 164 5.94 21.47 18.13
CA CYS A 164 6.75 20.32 17.76
C CYS A 164 8.21 20.46 18.29
N ASP A 165 8.88 19.35 18.64
CA ASP A 165 10.23 19.38 19.26
C ASP A 165 11.29 20.19 18.49
N THR A 166 11.13 20.34 17.17
CA THR A 166 12.04 21.12 16.31
C THR A 166 11.91 22.64 16.49
N ASP A 167 10.73 23.11 16.91
CA ASP A 167 10.39 24.51 17.14
C ASP A 167 10.20 24.83 18.64
N ASP A 168 10.10 23.81 19.50
CA ASP A 168 10.07 23.96 20.95
C ASP A 168 11.45 24.28 21.55
N ALA A 169 11.50 25.36 22.33
CA ALA A 169 12.69 25.83 23.06
C ALA A 169 12.67 25.44 24.55
N CYS A 170 11.60 24.81 25.04
CA CYS A 170 11.30 24.55 26.44
C CYS A 170 10.84 23.10 26.76
N PRO A 171 11.53 22.06 26.25
CA PRO A 171 11.05 20.66 26.32
C PRO A 171 10.79 20.20 27.76
N GLY A 172 9.52 19.93 28.05
CA GLY A 172 8.98 19.66 29.38
C GLY A 172 7.95 20.69 29.88
N THR A 173 7.34 21.48 28.99
CA THR A 173 6.10 22.21 29.27
C THR A 173 4.97 21.24 29.63
N ALA A 174 3.96 21.71 30.37
CA ALA A 174 2.84 20.85 30.76
C ALA A 174 1.73 20.90 29.71
N ILE A 175 1.24 19.73 29.27
CA ILE A 175 0.01 19.55 28.46
C ILE A 175 -1.06 20.58 28.83
N GLY A 176 -1.51 21.34 27.82
CA GLY A 176 -2.62 22.28 27.94
C GLY A 176 -2.33 23.60 28.65
N GLU A 177 -1.07 23.90 29.01
CA GLU A 177 -0.65 25.27 29.33
C GLU A 177 -0.75 26.19 28.09
N VAL A 178 -0.86 27.50 28.32
CA VAL A 178 -0.82 28.47 27.21
C VAL A 178 0.63 28.80 26.88
N VAL A 179 1.11 28.23 25.79
CA VAL A 179 2.49 28.35 25.33
C VAL A 179 2.70 29.49 24.33
N SER A 180 3.94 29.94 24.22
CA SER A 180 4.38 30.82 23.14
C SER A 180 4.63 30.02 21.84
N ALA A 181 4.87 30.70 20.72
CA ALA A 181 5.24 30.07 19.45
C ALA A 181 6.63 29.37 19.45
N ALA A 182 7.22 29.13 20.62
CA ALA A 182 8.47 28.42 20.85
C ALA A 182 8.35 27.42 22.03
N GLY A 183 7.13 26.89 22.26
CA GLY A 183 6.75 25.94 23.34
C GLY A 183 6.81 26.48 24.77
N CYS A 184 7.63 27.49 25.05
CA CYS A 184 7.75 28.02 26.40
C CYS A 184 6.43 28.60 26.94
N ALA A 185 5.90 28.03 28.03
CA ALA A 185 4.89 28.64 28.87
C ALA A 185 5.49 29.75 29.73
N CYS A 186 4.64 30.65 30.24
CA CYS A 186 5.09 31.87 30.92
C CYS A 186 5.89 31.59 32.21
N ALA A 187 5.71 30.43 32.84
CA ALA A 187 6.47 30.00 34.02
C ALA A 187 7.93 29.56 33.73
N GLN A 188 8.26 29.20 32.48
CA GLN A 188 9.61 28.78 32.08
C GLN A 188 10.49 29.96 31.60
N LEU A 189 9.90 31.13 31.33
CA LEU A 189 10.60 32.28 30.76
C LEU A 189 11.26 33.17 31.84
N PRO A 190 12.49 33.70 31.59
CA PRO A 190 13.24 34.49 32.58
C PRO A 190 12.77 35.94 32.73
N THR A 191 11.74 36.38 32.01
CA THR A 191 11.21 37.76 32.05
C THR A 191 9.72 37.77 32.40
N VAL A 192 9.35 38.74 33.24
CA VAL A 192 8.03 38.88 33.86
C VAL A 192 6.85 38.84 32.89
N CYS A 193 5.98 37.85 33.10
CA CYS A 193 4.61 37.84 32.60
C CYS A 193 3.84 39.07 33.12
N PHE A 194 3.22 39.84 32.23
CA PHE A 194 2.27 40.89 32.62
C PHE A 194 0.87 40.49 32.17
N ASP A 195 -0.08 40.45 33.10
CA ASP A 195 -1.50 40.12 32.89
C ASP A 195 -1.79 38.88 32.02
N GLY A 196 -1.00 37.82 32.19
CA GLY A 196 -1.23 36.51 31.57
C GLY A 196 -0.95 36.42 30.07
N ALA A 197 -0.32 37.44 29.47
CA ALA A 197 0.07 37.43 28.07
C ALA A 197 1.61 37.39 27.92
N CYS A 198 2.11 36.42 27.13
CA CYS A 198 3.52 36.31 26.76
C CYS A 198 3.90 37.42 25.76
N ALA A 199 4.24 38.61 26.26
CA ALA A 199 4.70 39.72 25.44
C ALA A 199 6.17 39.52 25.01
N ALA A 200 6.38 39.03 23.79
CA ALA A 200 7.71 38.89 23.21
C ALA A 200 8.37 40.27 22.97
N GLY A 201 9.33 40.63 23.82
CA GLY A 201 10.13 41.85 23.66
C GLY A 201 11.15 42.04 24.77
N PRO A 202 12.27 42.76 24.51
CA PRO A 202 13.27 43.03 25.53
C PRO A 202 12.69 44.01 26.57
N VAL A 203 12.22 43.47 27.70
CA VAL A 203 11.89 44.29 28.87
C VAL A 203 13.19 44.87 29.40
N VAL A 204 13.46 46.13 29.03
CA VAL A 204 14.51 46.92 29.66
C VAL A 204 14.08 47.18 31.09
N VAL A 205 14.50 46.31 32.00
CA VAL A 205 14.30 46.51 33.45
C VAL A 205 15.14 47.71 33.87
N GLY A 206 14.53 48.88 33.78
CA GLY A 206 15.05 50.12 34.33
C GLY A 206 15.16 49.97 35.84
N VAL A 207 16.33 49.54 36.32
CA VAL A 207 16.70 49.55 37.73
C VAL A 207 16.75 51.01 38.19
N ASN A 208 15.60 51.52 38.63
CA ASN A 208 15.47 52.81 39.30
C ASN A 208 16.10 52.71 40.70
N GLY A 209 17.44 52.67 40.72
CA GLY A 209 18.21 53.12 41.86
C GLY A 209 17.86 54.59 42.18
N PRO A 210 17.96 55.03 43.44
CA PRO A 210 17.28 56.23 43.90
C PRO A 210 18.00 57.54 43.57
N TYR A 211 18.20 57.85 42.28
CA TYR A 211 18.67 59.16 41.83
C TYR A 211 18.01 59.64 40.50
N SER A 212 17.13 60.63 40.64
CA SER A 212 16.70 61.63 39.63
C SER A 212 15.88 61.21 38.40
N ASN A 213 14.61 61.65 38.44
CA ASN A 213 13.93 62.48 37.42
C ASN A 213 13.88 62.00 35.94
N VAL A 214 12.69 61.66 35.44
CA VAL A 214 11.81 62.54 34.61
C VAL A 214 10.38 61.97 34.68
N GLY A 215 9.35 62.82 34.69
CA GLY A 215 7.95 62.38 34.75
C GLY A 215 7.43 61.84 33.41
N ALA A 216 6.84 60.65 33.41
CA ALA A 216 6.09 60.10 32.28
C ALA A 216 4.61 60.52 32.36
N SER A 217 4.33 61.77 31.97
CA SER A 217 2.96 62.21 31.72
C SER A 217 2.50 61.66 30.36
N VAL A 218 1.57 60.70 30.35
CA VAL A 218 0.90 60.28 29.11
C VAL A 218 -0.05 61.39 28.67
N GLN A 219 0.44 62.29 27.81
CA GLN A 219 -0.40 63.25 27.10
C GLN A 219 -0.95 62.61 25.83
N THR A 220 -2.25 62.36 25.80
CA THR A 220 -2.99 62.08 24.56
C THR A 220 -3.15 63.38 23.78
N GLY A 221 -2.24 63.65 22.83
CA GLY A 221 -2.29 64.81 21.95
C GLY A 221 -2.89 64.47 20.58
N GLU A 222 -3.96 65.16 20.18
CA GLU A 222 -4.47 65.14 18.81
C GLU A 222 -3.45 65.70 17.80
N PRO A 223 -3.41 65.19 16.55
CA PRO A 223 -2.57 65.75 15.50
C PRO A 223 -3.16 67.06 14.94
N GLN A 224 -2.33 68.10 14.84
CA GLN A 224 -2.62 69.32 14.08
C GLN A 224 -1.84 69.30 12.74
N PRO A 225 -2.39 69.86 11.64
CA PRO A 225 -1.81 69.72 10.31
C PRO A 225 -0.67 70.74 10.05
N PRO A 226 0.45 70.33 9.42
CA PRO A 226 1.48 71.26 8.97
C PRO A 226 1.11 71.93 7.64
N THR A 227 1.20 73.26 7.60
CA THR A 227 1.03 74.06 6.38
C THR A 227 2.32 74.16 5.57
N GLY A 228 2.28 73.76 4.29
CA GLY A 228 3.17 74.28 3.23
C GLY A 228 4.48 73.51 2.94
N SER A 229 4.56 72.99 1.70
CA SER A 229 5.62 73.27 0.68
C SER A 229 7.10 73.18 1.12
N LEU A 230 8.03 72.41 0.55
CA LEU A 230 8.17 71.49 -0.62
C LEU A 230 9.39 70.55 -0.28
N GLN A 231 9.73 69.43 -0.93
CA GLN A 231 9.29 68.71 -2.14
C GLN A 231 9.52 67.18 -1.93
N GLN A 232 9.45 66.34 -2.97
CA GLN A 232 9.77 64.88 -2.93
C GLN A 232 11.15 64.56 -3.57
N PRO A 233 11.75 63.36 -3.38
CA PRO A 233 11.26 62.06 -3.91
C PRO A 233 11.17 60.96 -2.80
N VAL A 234 10.74 59.70 -2.96
CA VAL A 234 10.49 58.74 -4.07
C VAL A 234 9.21 57.89 -3.72
N GLY A 235 8.55 57.23 -4.68
CA GLY A 235 7.31 56.44 -4.47
C GLY A 235 7.44 55.09 -3.73
N LEU A 236 6.39 54.61 -3.01
CA LEU A 236 5.35 53.62 -3.43
C LEU A 236 5.78 52.13 -3.23
N VAL A 237 5.01 51.13 -2.75
CA VAL A 237 3.57 50.85 -2.44
C VAL A 237 3.53 49.92 -1.17
N GLN A 238 2.72 50.11 -0.10
CA GLN A 238 1.34 49.59 0.20
C GLN A 238 1.19 48.04 0.10
N TRP A 239 0.58 47.26 1.01
CA TRP A 239 -0.74 47.32 1.70
C TRP A 239 -0.68 46.61 3.08
N SER A 240 -1.20 47.21 4.18
CA SER A 240 -2.56 47.13 4.76
C SER A 240 -2.83 45.96 5.73
N SER A 241 -3.03 46.28 7.00
CA SER A 241 -3.53 45.37 8.05
C SER A 241 -5.05 45.20 7.98
N ALA A 242 -5.53 43.95 7.95
CA ALA A 242 -6.93 43.62 8.25
C ALA A 242 -7.11 43.37 9.76
N GLU A 243 -8.30 43.69 10.30
CA GLU A 243 -8.72 43.28 11.65
C GLU A 243 -9.08 41.78 11.68
N PRO A 244 -9.30 41.19 12.88
CA PRO A 244 -10.70 41.09 13.30
C PRO A 244 -11.01 41.21 14.81
N LEU A 245 -12.07 41.99 15.10
CA LEU A 245 -13.23 41.66 15.96
C LEU A 245 -13.03 41.21 17.43
N GLY A 246 -13.37 42.12 18.35
CA GLY A 246 -13.84 41.82 19.71
C GLY A 246 -15.24 42.41 19.96
N VAL A 247 -16.18 41.62 20.48
CA VAL A 247 -17.62 41.97 20.53
C VAL A 247 -17.97 42.89 21.70
N VAL A 248 -18.66 44.01 21.43
CA VAL A 248 -19.32 44.85 22.45
C VAL A 248 -20.84 44.71 22.32
N GLN A 249 -21.51 44.31 23.41
CA GLN A 249 -22.94 44.01 23.43
C GLN A 249 -23.77 45.23 23.88
N PHE A 250 -24.68 45.71 23.04
CA PHE A 250 -25.73 46.66 23.42
C PHE A 250 -27.14 46.12 23.09
N ARG A 251 -28.14 46.42 23.93
CA ARG A 251 -29.50 45.89 23.83
C ARG A 251 -30.46 46.77 23.02
N GLY A 252 -30.89 46.27 21.86
CA GLY A 252 -32.18 46.57 21.21
C GLY A 252 -32.30 47.91 20.47
N PRO A 253 -33.41 48.14 19.72
CA PRO A 253 -34.60 47.29 19.62
C PRO A 253 -34.74 46.51 18.28
N THR A 254 -35.71 45.59 18.27
CA THR A 254 -36.15 44.71 17.17
C THR A 254 -36.39 45.40 15.82
N PHE A 255 -36.02 44.75 14.70
CA PHE A 255 -36.92 44.61 13.54
C PHE A 255 -36.48 43.49 12.55
N ARG A 256 -37.43 42.58 12.24
CA ARG A 256 -37.53 41.57 11.16
C ARG A 256 -36.33 40.69 10.77
N GLU A 257 -36.55 39.40 10.96
CA GLU A 257 -35.89 38.30 10.28
C GLU A 257 -36.30 38.25 8.80
N ASP A 258 -35.35 37.93 7.91
CA ASP A 258 -35.64 37.18 6.68
C ASP A 258 -34.37 36.42 6.23
N GLN A 259 -34.46 35.09 6.37
CA GLN A 259 -33.76 34.03 5.61
C GLN A 259 -32.21 34.02 5.57
N PHE A 260 -31.63 32.94 6.10
CA PHE A 260 -30.97 31.90 5.29
C PHE A 260 -30.82 30.60 6.10
N GLU A 261 -31.20 29.45 5.52
CA GLU A 261 -31.08 28.14 6.17
C GLU A 261 -29.63 27.65 6.24
N LEU A 262 -29.19 27.15 7.40
CA LEU A 262 -28.03 26.26 7.50
C LEU A 262 -28.48 24.87 7.96
N ARG A 263 -28.40 23.88 7.07
CA ARG A 263 -28.71 22.48 7.34
C ARG A 263 -27.48 21.79 7.91
N HIS A 264 -27.44 21.56 9.22
CA HIS A 264 -26.51 20.59 9.80
C HIS A 264 -26.92 19.16 9.40
N HIS A 265 -26.05 18.44 8.70
CA HIS A 265 -26.11 16.98 8.64
C HIS A 265 -25.32 16.42 9.83
N GLN A 266 -26.01 15.77 10.76
CA GLN A 266 -25.37 14.97 11.80
C GLN A 266 -25.02 13.59 11.21
N TYR A 267 -23.74 13.25 11.20
CA TYR A 267 -23.31 11.86 11.03
C TYR A 267 -23.25 11.21 12.41
N VAL A 268 -24.07 10.18 12.63
CA VAL A 268 -24.07 9.39 13.87
C VAL A 268 -23.47 8.04 13.55
N GLY A 269 -22.39 7.67 14.24
CA GLY A 269 -21.68 6.41 14.01
C GLY A 269 -22.50 5.17 14.37
N GLN A 270 -22.19 4.06 13.73
CA GLN A 270 -22.59 2.71 14.14
C GLN A 270 -21.35 1.82 14.22
N PRO A 271 -21.20 0.99 15.26
CA PRO A 271 -20.12 0.01 15.34
C PRO A 271 -20.51 -1.30 14.63
N ASP A 272 -19.52 -1.96 14.04
CA ASP A 272 -19.66 -3.18 13.25
C ASP A 272 -20.20 -4.38 14.03
N ARG A 273 -20.78 -5.33 13.29
CA ARG A 273 -21.05 -6.69 13.76
C ARG A 273 -20.44 -7.70 12.78
N PRO A 274 -19.74 -8.73 13.27
CA PRO A 274 -19.22 -9.80 12.40
C PRO A 274 -20.35 -10.70 11.91
N LEU A 275 -20.27 -11.09 10.63
CA LEU A 275 -21.19 -12.05 10.01
C LEU A 275 -20.68 -13.49 10.20
N GLU A 276 -20.96 -14.08 11.37
CA GLU A 276 -21.04 -15.55 11.43
C GLU A 276 -22.36 -16.03 10.82
N ARG A 277 -22.30 -16.94 9.84
CA ARG A 277 -23.47 -17.75 9.50
C ARG A 277 -23.12 -19.17 9.04
N THR A 278 -23.02 -20.02 10.05
CA THR A 278 -23.22 -21.47 10.03
C THR A 278 -24.13 -21.95 8.89
N GLY A 279 -23.71 -23.00 8.18
CA GLY A 279 -24.56 -23.71 7.23
C GLY A 279 -25.72 -24.46 7.90
N LEU A 280 -26.75 -24.80 7.14
CA LEU A 280 -27.72 -25.81 7.54
C LEU A 280 -28.26 -26.60 6.34
N GLN A 281 -28.47 -27.89 6.56
CA GLN A 281 -28.74 -28.88 5.53
C GLN A 281 -30.20 -28.89 5.04
N ARG A 282 -30.38 -29.44 3.83
CA ARG A 282 -31.51 -30.29 3.39
C ARG A 282 -32.94 -29.74 3.56
N THR A 283 -33.63 -29.64 2.43
CA THR A 283 -34.81 -30.51 2.19
C THR A 283 -34.97 -30.82 0.72
N ALA A 284 -35.09 -32.11 0.38
CA ALA A 284 -35.51 -32.54 -0.95
C ALA A 284 -37.04 -32.60 -1.02
N HIS A 285 -37.64 -32.06 -2.08
CA HIS A 285 -39.04 -32.37 -2.41
C HIS A 285 -39.20 -32.85 -3.85
N ARG A 286 -39.44 -34.15 -3.97
CA ARG A 286 -39.76 -34.86 -5.21
C ARG A 286 -41.26 -34.75 -5.47
N ARG A 287 -41.70 -34.38 -6.69
CA ARG A 287 -42.80 -35.04 -7.45
C ARG A 287 -43.16 -34.29 -8.76
N ARG A 288 -43.28 -35.09 -9.84
CA ARG A 288 -44.26 -35.08 -10.95
C ARG A 288 -44.78 -33.70 -11.46
N GLY A 289 -44.80 -33.38 -12.75
CA GLY A 289 -44.59 -34.19 -13.96
C GLY A 289 -45.84 -34.23 -14.86
N THR A 290 -45.90 -33.31 -15.82
CA THR A 290 -46.80 -33.20 -17.01
C THR A 290 -46.26 -32.01 -17.84
N GLY A 291 -46.20 -31.96 -19.17
CA GLY A 291 -46.51 -32.91 -20.24
C GLY A 291 -46.85 -32.13 -21.54
N ARG A 292 -46.40 -32.60 -22.72
CA ARG A 292 -46.77 -32.15 -24.12
C ARG A 292 -46.88 -30.62 -24.36
N GLY A 293 -46.04 -30.00 -25.20
CA GLY A 293 -45.90 -30.29 -26.63
C GLY A 293 -46.45 -29.12 -27.49
N GLN A 294 -46.09 -29.11 -28.78
CA GLN A 294 -46.26 -28.00 -29.74
C GLN A 294 -45.24 -26.85 -29.53
N ARG A 295 -44.60 -26.30 -30.57
CA ARG A 295 -44.85 -26.44 -32.02
C ARG A 295 -43.56 -26.36 -32.83
#